data_AF-A0A965AU49-F1
#
_entry.id   AF-A0A965AU49-F1
#
_cell.length_a   1.000
_cell.length_b   1.000
_cell.length_c   1.000
_cell.angle_alpha   90.00
_cell.angle_beta   90.00
_cell.angle_gamma   90.00
#
_symmetry.space_group_name_H-M   'P 1'
#
loop_
_entity.id
_entity.type
_entity.pdbx_description
1 polymer ?
#
loop_
_entity_poly.entity_id
_entity_poly.type
_entity_poly.pdbx_seq_one_letter_code
_entity_poly.pdbx_strand_id
1 'polypeptide(L)'
;MGSAYYKRFRMEADLQRNDRWQIPRLPAGYQLVPWNEALVDVHARTKFTSFCREIDAEVFPCLGQLDGCRRLMREIRRKPGFLPEATWLIARQLPRFQRVDQEQFTPLEWCGTIQGVVDRTGLGSIQNVGVVPAQRGLGLGGCLIRQALAGFQSAGLRRATLEVTADNISAIRLYQRLGFYRTKTLYKPADDPSADGPATIDRLPLGVPASQLATDAKATSRAKRNVVATMVSALVSGMTVAETAAGMADCDESESEPVATPPAAAPLITSPTP
;
A
#
# COMPACT_ATOMS: atom_id res chain seq x y z
N MET A 1 -17.46 -7.03 -33.29
CA MET A 1 -17.46 -5.86 -32.38
C MET A 1 -16.01 -5.57 -32.03
N GLY A 2 -15.50 -4.37 -32.34
CA GLY A 2 -14.10 -4.04 -32.13
C GLY A 2 -13.80 -3.79 -30.65
N SER A 3 -12.78 -4.46 -30.10
CA SER A 3 -12.31 -4.18 -28.74
C SER A 3 -11.83 -2.73 -28.67
N ALA A 4 -12.44 -1.92 -27.82
CA ALA A 4 -11.96 -0.56 -27.56
C ALA A 4 -10.59 -0.64 -26.88
N TYR A 5 -9.63 0.21 -27.26
CA TYR A 5 -8.32 0.30 -26.62
C TYR A 5 -8.17 1.64 -25.92
N TYR A 6 -7.71 1.63 -24.68
CA TYR A 6 -7.42 2.81 -23.89
C TYR A 6 -5.92 3.07 -23.85
N LYS A 7 -5.54 4.29 -24.25
CA LYS A 7 -4.17 4.77 -24.14
C LYS A 7 -3.85 5.10 -22.68
N ARG A 8 -2.72 4.61 -22.18
CA ARG A 8 -2.25 4.84 -20.81
C ARG A 8 -0.80 5.31 -20.83
N PHE A 9 -0.41 6.10 -19.84
CA PHE A 9 0.97 6.52 -19.63
C PHE A 9 1.53 5.82 -18.41
N ARG A 10 2.71 5.20 -18.55
CA ARG A 10 3.55 4.88 -17.40
C ARG A 10 4.32 6.14 -17.03
N MET A 11 4.18 6.55 -15.78
CA MET A 11 4.91 7.67 -15.21
C MET A 11 5.80 7.19 -14.08
N GLU A 12 6.88 7.92 -13.83
CA GLU A 12 7.87 7.56 -12.84
C GLU A 12 8.42 8.78 -12.11
N ALA A 13 8.72 8.62 -10.83
CA ALA A 13 9.39 9.60 -9.99
C ALA A 13 10.68 9.01 -9.39
N ASP A 14 11.70 9.85 -9.31
CA ASP A 14 12.96 9.57 -8.60
C ASP A 14 12.77 9.94 -7.11
N LEU A 15 12.92 8.96 -6.23
CA LEU A 15 12.74 9.13 -4.78
C LEU A 15 13.96 9.78 -4.11
N GLN A 16 15.12 9.81 -4.78
CA GLN A 16 16.36 10.37 -4.25
C GLN A 16 16.51 11.87 -4.55
N ARG A 17 15.81 12.40 -5.56
CA ARG A 17 15.93 13.80 -5.98
C ARG A 17 15.18 14.80 -5.10
N ASN A 18 14.36 14.34 -4.16
CA ASN A 18 13.51 15.21 -3.34
C ASN A 18 13.79 14.97 -1.86
N ASP A 19 14.79 15.69 -1.33
CA ASP A 19 15.22 15.59 0.07
C ASP A 19 14.20 16.11 1.10
N ARG A 20 13.00 16.52 0.65
CA ARG A 20 11.92 17.02 1.51
C ARG A 20 10.56 16.61 0.97
N TRP A 21 10.25 15.31 1.03
CA TRP A 21 8.85 14.87 1.01
C TRP A 21 8.19 15.23 2.34
N GLN A 22 8.09 16.53 2.64
CA GLN A 22 7.30 17.01 3.77
C GLN A 22 5.88 16.50 3.56
N ILE A 23 5.44 15.65 4.48
CA ILE A 23 4.07 15.14 4.53
C ILE A 23 3.18 16.37 4.61
N PRO A 24 2.39 16.67 3.56
CA PRO A 24 1.58 17.86 3.56
C PRO A 24 0.60 17.77 4.74
N ARG A 25 0.50 18.85 5.52
CA ARG A 25 -0.57 18.97 6.50
C ARG A 25 -1.88 18.83 5.74
N LEU A 26 -2.67 17.84 6.13
CA LEU A 26 -4.02 17.70 5.65
C LEU A 26 -4.86 18.92 6.07
N PRO A 27 -5.93 19.26 5.32
CA PRO A 27 -6.88 20.26 5.77
C PRO A 27 -7.46 19.89 7.15
N ALA A 28 -7.90 20.89 7.92
CA ALA A 28 -8.47 20.66 9.24
C ALA A 28 -9.63 19.64 9.19
N GLY A 29 -9.63 18.70 10.12
CA GLY A 29 -10.63 17.62 10.20
C GLY A 29 -10.35 16.40 9.32
N TYR A 30 -9.31 16.42 8.48
CA TYR A 30 -8.87 15.24 7.72
C TYR A 30 -7.66 14.58 8.40
N GLN A 31 -7.58 13.26 8.32
CA GLN A 31 -6.47 12.46 8.83
C GLN A 31 -6.05 11.38 7.83
N LEU A 32 -4.75 11.10 7.79
CA LEU A 32 -4.18 9.93 7.11
C LEU A 32 -4.32 8.74 8.05
N VAL A 33 -4.86 7.64 7.54
CA VAL A 33 -5.02 6.39 8.29
C VAL A 33 -4.12 5.34 7.65
N PRO A 34 -3.15 4.76 8.39
CA PRO A 34 -2.24 3.75 7.85
C PRO A 34 -2.99 2.46 7.54
N TRP A 35 -2.37 1.62 6.71
CA TRP A 35 -2.87 0.27 6.47
C TRP A 35 -3.10 -0.50 7.78
N ASN A 36 -4.21 -1.24 7.81
CA ASN A 36 -4.49 -2.26 8.82
C ASN A 36 -5.35 -3.35 8.15
N GLU A 37 -5.11 -4.62 8.48
CA GLU A 37 -5.88 -5.75 7.91
C GLU A 37 -7.39 -5.62 8.17
N ALA A 38 -7.81 -5.01 9.29
CA ALA A 38 -9.21 -4.75 9.59
C ALA A 38 -9.86 -3.72 8.64
N LEU A 39 -9.06 -2.91 7.94
CA LEU A 39 -9.52 -1.84 7.04
C LEU A 39 -9.61 -2.27 5.57
N VAL A 40 -9.41 -3.56 5.24
CA VAL A 40 -9.48 -4.07 3.86
C VAL A 40 -10.82 -3.71 3.18
N ASP A 41 -11.95 -3.88 3.87
CA ASP A 41 -13.28 -3.55 3.31
C ASP A 41 -13.47 -2.03 3.17
N VAL A 42 -12.86 -1.23 4.05
CA VAL A 42 -12.88 0.25 3.98
C VAL A 42 -12.13 0.72 2.73
N HIS A 43 -10.95 0.16 2.45
CA HIS A 43 -10.24 0.43 1.20
C HIS A 43 -11.08 0.07 -0.02
N ALA A 44 -11.78 -1.07 -0.01
CA ALA A 44 -12.63 -1.51 -1.11
C ALA A 44 -13.82 -0.57 -1.35
N ARG A 45 -14.53 -0.18 -0.28
CA ARG A 45 -15.66 0.77 -0.37
C ARG A 45 -15.21 2.15 -0.85
N THR A 46 -14.13 2.67 -0.27
CA THR A 46 -13.58 3.98 -0.65
C THR A 46 -13.11 3.98 -2.10
N LYS A 47 -12.49 2.88 -2.55
CA LYS A 47 -12.11 2.65 -3.96
C LYS A 47 -13.33 2.67 -4.85
N PHE A 48 -14.35 1.86 -4.55
CA PHE A 48 -15.59 1.83 -5.31
C PHE A 48 -16.22 3.23 -5.43
N THR A 49 -16.40 3.95 -4.32
CA THR A 49 -16.95 5.31 -4.33
C THR A 49 -16.08 6.31 -5.11
N SER A 50 -14.77 6.11 -5.15
CA SER A 50 -13.85 6.98 -5.89
C SER A 50 -13.86 6.76 -7.40
N PHE A 51 -14.13 5.53 -7.86
CA PHE A 51 -13.94 5.12 -9.25
C PHE A 51 -15.20 4.72 -10.01
N CYS A 52 -16.32 4.40 -9.35
CA CYS A 52 -17.47 3.76 -10.02
C CYS A 52 -18.14 4.59 -11.12
N ARG A 53 -17.81 5.89 -11.22
CA ARG A 53 -18.28 6.81 -12.26
C ARG A 53 -17.13 7.47 -13.04
N GLU A 54 -15.93 6.90 -12.95
CA GLU A 54 -14.73 7.40 -13.62
C GLU A 54 -14.39 6.55 -14.84
N ILE A 55 -13.64 7.13 -15.78
CA ILE A 55 -13.13 6.43 -16.96
C ILE A 55 -12.34 5.16 -16.59
N ASP A 56 -11.65 5.17 -15.45
CA ASP A 56 -10.93 4.00 -14.96
C ASP A 56 -11.85 2.80 -14.67
N ALA A 57 -13.15 3.00 -14.41
CA ALA A 57 -14.11 1.90 -14.30
C ALA A 57 -14.51 1.31 -15.67
N GLU A 58 -14.36 2.06 -16.77
CA GLU A 58 -14.50 1.51 -18.12
C GLU A 58 -13.26 0.70 -18.52
N VAL A 59 -12.07 1.19 -18.14
CA VAL A 59 -10.80 0.47 -18.39
C VAL A 59 -10.67 -0.76 -17.50
N PHE A 60 -11.17 -0.68 -16.27
CA PHE A 60 -11.11 -1.73 -15.26
C PHE A 60 -12.51 -1.94 -14.64
N PRO A 61 -13.37 -2.77 -15.24
CA PRO A 61 -14.75 -2.98 -14.77
C PRO A 61 -14.89 -3.37 -13.30
N CYS A 62 -13.88 -4.04 -12.73
CA CYS A 62 -13.85 -4.36 -11.30
C CYS A 62 -13.91 -3.14 -10.36
N LEU A 63 -13.53 -1.94 -10.83
CA LEU A 63 -13.64 -0.69 -10.07
C LEU A 63 -15.07 -0.12 -10.09
N GLY A 64 -15.87 -0.52 -11.07
CA GLY A 64 -17.28 -0.16 -11.22
C GLY A 64 -18.23 -0.94 -10.30
N GLN A 65 -17.75 -1.93 -9.56
CA GLN A 65 -18.56 -2.77 -8.67
C GLN A 65 -17.89 -2.94 -7.30
N LEU A 66 -18.68 -2.89 -6.22
CA LEU A 66 -18.14 -3.02 -4.86
C LEU A 66 -17.50 -4.39 -4.62
N ASP A 67 -18.11 -5.47 -5.07
CA ASP A 67 -17.54 -6.81 -4.90
C ASP A 67 -16.28 -7.01 -5.74
N GLY A 68 -16.20 -6.36 -6.90
CA GLY A 68 -14.96 -6.26 -7.68
C GLY A 68 -13.84 -5.57 -6.91
N CYS A 69 -14.13 -4.43 -6.27
CA CYS A 69 -13.18 -3.73 -5.41
C CYS A 69 -12.74 -4.56 -4.21
N ARG A 70 -13.66 -5.33 -3.59
CA ARG A 70 -13.34 -6.25 -2.49
C ARG A 70 -12.40 -7.37 -2.94
N ARG A 71 -12.71 -8.03 -4.05
CA ARG A 71 -11.83 -9.06 -4.63
C ARG A 71 -10.44 -8.49 -4.92
N LEU A 72 -10.39 -7.35 -5.60
CA LEU A 72 -9.15 -6.64 -5.90
C LEU A 72 -8.32 -6.33 -4.65
N MET A 73 -8.93 -5.82 -3.58
CA MET A 73 -8.20 -5.54 -2.34
C MET A 73 -7.65 -6.81 -1.67
N ARG A 74 -8.41 -7.93 -1.69
CA ARG A 74 -7.92 -9.22 -1.18
C ARG A 74 -6.73 -9.75 -1.98
N GLU A 75 -6.70 -9.51 -3.28
CA GLU A 75 -5.57 -9.89 -4.14
C GLU A 75 -4.35 -9.00 -3.92
N ILE A 76 -4.55 -7.68 -3.89
CA ILE A 76 -3.46 -6.72 -3.66
C ILE A 76 -2.71 -7.04 -2.37
N ARG A 77 -3.42 -7.25 -1.25
CA ARG A 77 -2.77 -7.55 0.04
C ARG A 77 -1.97 -8.86 0.06
N ARG A 78 -2.29 -9.80 -0.83
CA ARG A 78 -1.62 -11.11 -0.93
C ARG A 78 -0.41 -11.07 -1.86
N LYS A 79 -0.17 -9.96 -2.57
CA LYS A 79 1.00 -9.84 -3.43
C LYS A 79 2.28 -9.86 -2.58
N PRO A 80 3.32 -10.62 -2.95
CA PRO A 80 4.58 -10.65 -2.21
C PRO A 80 5.23 -9.28 -1.99
N GLY A 81 5.01 -8.34 -2.91
CA GLY A 81 5.49 -6.97 -2.81
C GLY A 81 4.51 -5.98 -2.19
N PHE A 82 3.37 -6.41 -1.62
CA PHE A 82 2.47 -5.47 -0.98
C PHE A 82 3.18 -4.69 0.14
N LEU A 83 3.07 -3.36 0.13
CA LEU A 83 3.76 -2.50 1.07
C LEU A 83 2.76 -1.71 1.92
N PRO A 84 2.50 -2.13 3.19
CA PRO A 84 1.66 -1.41 4.14
C PRO A 84 2.05 0.06 4.32
N GLU A 85 3.36 0.34 4.38
CA GLU A 85 3.93 1.68 4.60
C GLU A 85 3.62 2.64 3.44
N ALA A 86 3.28 2.12 2.26
CA ALA A 86 2.86 2.89 1.10
C ALA A 86 1.36 2.75 0.77
N THR A 87 0.57 2.17 1.68
CA THR A 87 -0.87 1.94 1.52
C THR A 87 -1.64 2.70 2.58
N TRP A 88 -2.51 3.63 2.16
CA TRP A 88 -3.13 4.61 3.06
C TRP A 88 -4.59 4.90 2.71
N LEU A 89 -5.32 5.36 3.72
CA LEU A 89 -6.64 5.98 3.61
C LEU A 89 -6.56 7.45 4.04
N ILE A 90 -7.52 8.25 3.58
CA ILE A 90 -7.86 9.52 4.20
C ILE A 90 -9.27 9.41 4.77
N ALA A 91 -9.43 9.81 6.03
CA ALA A 91 -10.72 9.98 6.68
C ALA A 91 -10.94 11.44 7.05
N ARG A 92 -12.20 11.87 7.04
CA ARG A 92 -12.65 13.15 7.60
C ARG A 92 -13.49 12.90 8.85
N GLN A 93 -13.17 13.60 9.92
CA GLN A 93 -13.97 13.61 11.13
C GLN A 93 -15.22 14.47 10.90
N LEU A 94 -16.39 13.90 11.10
CA LEU A 94 -17.65 14.64 11.02
C LEU A 94 -17.98 15.27 12.38
N PRO A 95 -18.65 16.44 12.38
CA PRO A 95 -19.17 17.03 13.62
C PRO A 95 -20.09 16.03 14.33
N ARG A 96 -19.95 15.94 15.66
CA ARG A 96 -20.77 15.06 16.49
C ARG A 96 -22.24 15.47 16.37
N PHE A 97 -23.09 14.59 15.85
CA PHE A 97 -24.53 14.73 16.08
C PHE A 97 -24.81 14.27 17.50
N GLN A 98 -25.29 15.17 18.37
CA GLN A 98 -25.89 14.78 19.65
C GLN A 98 -27.17 14.00 19.34
N ARG A 99 -27.08 12.67 19.26
CA ARG A 99 -28.25 11.82 19.42
C ARG A 99 -28.23 11.26 20.84
N VAL A 100 -29.39 11.41 21.47
CA VAL A 100 -29.69 11.04 22.85
C VAL A 100 -29.45 9.55 23.03
N ASP A 101 -28.69 9.23 24.07
CA ASP A 101 -28.39 7.91 24.62
C ASP A 101 -27.61 6.91 23.75
N GLN A 102 -26.49 6.48 24.34
CA GLN A 102 -25.62 5.34 24.00
C GLN A 102 -24.52 5.56 22.93
N GLU A 103 -23.28 5.47 23.43
CA GLU A 103 -21.98 5.36 22.77
C GLU A 103 -21.48 6.57 21.95
N GLN A 104 -20.42 7.19 22.47
CA GLN A 104 -19.73 8.35 21.89
C GLN A 104 -18.93 7.96 20.64
N PHE A 105 -19.58 7.64 19.52
CA PHE A 105 -18.89 7.47 18.23
C PHE A 105 -18.85 8.80 17.47
N THR A 106 -17.65 9.23 17.11
CA THR A 106 -17.50 10.30 16.11
C THR A 106 -17.46 9.66 14.73
N PRO A 107 -18.49 9.83 13.89
CA PRO A 107 -18.51 9.17 12.58
C PRO A 107 -17.37 9.69 11.71
N LEU A 108 -16.67 8.76 11.07
CA LEU A 108 -15.64 9.05 10.07
C LEU A 108 -16.21 8.89 8.67
N GLU A 109 -15.94 9.86 7.81
CA GLU A 109 -16.18 9.77 6.37
C GLU A 109 -14.89 9.36 5.68
N TRP A 110 -14.88 8.28 4.89
CA TRP A 110 -13.70 7.84 4.16
C TRP A 110 -13.61 8.56 2.80
N CYS A 111 -12.55 9.35 2.62
CA CYS A 111 -12.45 10.33 1.54
C CYS A 111 -11.48 9.93 0.42
N GLY A 112 -10.52 9.03 0.69
CA GLY A 112 -9.55 8.63 -0.32
C GLY A 112 -8.74 7.39 0.06
N THR A 113 -8.12 6.78 -0.93
CA THR A 113 -7.41 5.50 -0.83
C THR A 113 -6.23 5.45 -1.80
N ILE A 114 -5.14 4.82 -1.40
CA ILE A 114 -3.96 4.53 -2.23
C ILE A 114 -3.38 3.18 -1.84
N GLN A 115 -2.86 2.42 -2.80
CA GLN A 115 -2.14 1.17 -2.55
C GLN A 115 -0.73 1.28 -3.10
N GLY A 116 0.25 0.83 -2.33
CA GLY A 116 1.63 0.72 -2.74
C GLY A 116 2.08 -0.73 -2.80
N VAL A 117 2.77 -1.12 -3.87
CA VAL A 117 3.42 -2.41 -3.99
C VAL A 117 4.82 -2.26 -4.58
N VAL A 118 5.74 -3.15 -4.23
CA VAL A 118 7.03 -3.32 -4.89
C VAL A 118 6.84 -4.30 -6.04
N ASP A 119 7.19 -3.88 -7.25
CA ASP A 119 7.15 -4.78 -8.41
C ASP A 119 8.35 -5.74 -8.42
N ARG A 120 8.31 -6.74 -9.30
CA ARG A 120 9.38 -7.76 -9.41
C ARG A 120 10.73 -7.20 -9.84
N THR A 121 10.76 -5.96 -10.35
CA THR A 121 11.99 -5.26 -10.75
C THR A 121 12.55 -4.40 -9.62
N GLY A 122 11.92 -4.41 -8.44
CA GLY A 122 12.34 -3.63 -7.28
C GLY A 122 11.91 -2.16 -7.34
N LEU A 123 10.93 -1.80 -8.19
CA LEU A 123 10.38 -0.46 -8.24
C LEU A 123 9.14 -0.35 -7.38
N GLY A 124 8.96 0.79 -6.69
CA GLY A 124 7.68 1.12 -6.06
C GLY A 124 6.62 1.33 -7.14
N SER A 125 5.42 0.82 -6.93
CA SER A 125 4.28 0.94 -7.84
C SER A 125 3.06 1.43 -7.06
N ILE A 126 2.64 2.65 -7.37
CA ILE A 126 1.41 3.24 -6.87
C ILE A 126 0.23 2.70 -7.69
N GLN A 127 -0.77 2.18 -7.00
CA GLN A 127 -1.97 1.59 -7.59
C GLN A 127 -3.24 2.20 -6.98
N ASN A 128 -4.27 2.31 -7.82
CA ASN A 128 -5.64 2.68 -7.44
C ASN A 128 -5.75 3.93 -6.54
N VAL A 129 -5.05 5.01 -6.88
CA VAL A 129 -5.18 6.31 -6.20
C VAL A 129 -6.57 6.89 -6.46
N GLY A 130 -7.40 6.93 -5.42
CA GLY A 130 -8.78 7.41 -5.51
C GLY A 130 -9.09 8.45 -4.46
N VAL A 131 -9.81 9.49 -4.86
CA VAL A 131 -10.47 10.45 -3.95
C VAL A 131 -11.94 10.48 -4.32
N VAL A 132 -12.79 10.34 -3.30
CA VAL A 132 -14.25 10.40 -3.43
C VAL A 132 -14.65 11.72 -4.10
N PRO A 133 -15.55 11.72 -5.11
CA PRO A 133 -15.87 12.91 -5.90
C PRO A 133 -16.16 14.18 -5.09
N ALA A 134 -16.94 14.05 -4.00
CA ALA A 134 -17.31 15.17 -3.13
C ALA A 134 -16.13 15.80 -2.37
N GLN A 135 -14.98 15.12 -2.31
CA GLN A 135 -13.79 15.50 -1.54
C GLN A 135 -12.62 15.92 -2.45
N ARG A 136 -12.85 16.04 -3.77
CA ARG A 136 -11.85 16.44 -4.76
C ARG A 136 -11.57 17.95 -4.71
N GLY A 137 -10.46 18.37 -5.31
CA GLY A 137 -10.04 19.78 -5.32
C GLY A 137 -9.38 20.26 -4.01
N LEU A 138 -9.43 19.46 -2.93
CA LEU A 138 -8.90 19.80 -1.61
C LEU A 138 -7.42 19.38 -1.40
N GLY A 139 -6.74 18.92 -2.45
CA GLY A 139 -5.34 18.47 -2.37
C GLY A 139 -5.12 17.07 -1.76
N LEU A 140 -6.19 16.35 -1.40
CA LEU A 140 -6.10 15.02 -0.76
C LEU A 140 -5.33 13.98 -1.58
N GLY A 141 -5.54 13.96 -2.90
CA GLY A 141 -4.81 13.03 -3.79
C GLY A 141 -3.31 13.25 -3.76
N GLY A 142 -2.86 14.51 -3.69
CA GLY A 142 -1.44 14.83 -3.53
C GLY A 142 -0.87 14.39 -2.18
N CYS A 143 -1.69 14.44 -1.12
CA CYS A 143 -1.31 13.95 0.21
C CYS A 143 -1.10 12.44 0.21
N LEU A 144 -2.04 11.68 -0.37
CA LEU A 144 -1.94 10.22 -0.52
C LEU A 144 -0.67 9.82 -1.27
N ILE A 145 -0.40 10.45 -2.42
CA ILE A 145 0.75 10.12 -3.26
C ILE A 145 2.06 10.41 -2.51
N ARG A 146 2.21 11.58 -1.88
CA ARG A 146 3.41 11.90 -1.11
C ARG A 146 3.63 10.92 0.04
N GLN A 147 2.56 10.52 0.72
CA GLN A 147 2.64 9.53 1.80
C GLN A 147 3.09 8.16 1.28
N ALA A 148 2.58 7.72 0.12
CA ALA A 148 3.03 6.49 -0.51
C ALA A 148 4.50 6.56 -0.97
N LEU A 149 4.93 7.71 -1.52
CA LEU A 149 6.34 7.93 -1.89
C LEU A 149 7.27 7.88 -0.68
N ALA A 150 6.86 8.47 0.45
CA ALA A 150 7.59 8.38 1.71
C ALA A 150 7.70 6.92 2.19
N GLY A 151 6.62 6.14 2.09
CA GLY A 151 6.62 4.71 2.40
C GLY A 151 7.58 3.88 1.53
N PHE A 152 7.63 4.16 0.22
CA PHE A 152 8.61 3.54 -0.68
C PHE A 152 10.05 3.94 -0.34
N GLN A 153 10.27 5.21 0.00
CA GLN A 153 11.58 5.71 0.39
C GLN A 153 12.06 5.06 1.69
N SER A 154 11.19 4.93 2.70
CA SER A 154 11.52 4.24 3.96
C SER A 154 11.79 2.75 3.75
N ALA A 155 11.21 2.15 2.72
CA ALA A 155 11.51 0.78 2.29
C ALA A 155 12.80 0.67 1.44
N GLY A 156 13.58 1.75 1.29
CA GLY A 156 14.85 1.76 0.57
C GLY A 156 14.74 1.81 -0.96
N LEU A 157 13.54 2.03 -1.51
CA LEU A 157 13.34 2.11 -2.95
C LEU A 157 13.83 3.46 -3.48
N ARG A 158 14.38 3.43 -4.69
CA ARG A 158 14.93 4.64 -5.35
C ARG A 158 13.98 5.27 -6.36
N ARG A 159 12.99 4.51 -6.85
CA ARG A 159 12.08 4.95 -7.91
C ARG A 159 10.67 4.45 -7.62
N ALA A 160 9.69 5.28 -7.96
CA ALA A 160 8.28 4.94 -7.89
C ALA A 160 7.62 5.11 -9.26
N THR A 161 6.66 4.26 -9.58
CA THR A 161 5.96 4.23 -10.86
C THR A 161 4.46 4.23 -10.64
N LEU A 162 3.72 4.72 -11.65
CA LEU A 162 2.28 4.61 -11.73
C LEU A 162 1.84 4.53 -13.18
N GLU A 163 0.60 4.13 -13.39
CA GLU A 163 -0.05 4.18 -14.70
C GLU A 163 -1.33 5.01 -14.63
N VAL A 164 -1.56 5.81 -15.66
CA VAL A 164 -2.72 6.70 -15.76
C VAL A 164 -3.30 6.66 -17.16
N THR A 165 -4.63 6.66 -17.27
CA THR A 165 -5.33 6.77 -18.56
C THR A 165 -5.06 8.14 -19.17
N ALA A 166 -4.77 8.18 -20.48
CA ALA A 166 -4.31 9.39 -21.17
C ALA A 166 -5.33 10.53 -21.10
N ASP A 167 -6.62 10.20 -21.00
CA ASP A 167 -7.72 11.18 -20.89
C ASP A 167 -7.91 11.70 -19.46
N ASN A 168 -7.27 11.11 -18.46
CA ASN A 168 -7.29 11.60 -17.07
C ASN A 168 -6.28 12.75 -16.89
N ILE A 169 -6.54 13.86 -17.58
CA ILE A 169 -5.68 15.05 -17.61
C ILE A 169 -5.44 15.63 -16.21
N SER A 170 -6.46 15.58 -15.35
CA SER A 170 -6.37 16.06 -13.97
C SER A 170 -5.32 15.27 -13.16
N ALA A 171 -5.36 13.93 -13.23
CA ALA A 171 -4.38 13.07 -12.57
C ALA A 171 -2.99 13.24 -13.16
N ILE A 172 -2.84 13.32 -14.48
CA ILE A 172 -1.55 13.55 -15.15
C ILE A 172 -0.90 14.85 -14.64
N ARG A 173 -1.64 15.95 -14.58
CA ARG A 173 -1.14 17.24 -14.05
C ARG A 173 -0.76 17.16 -12.57
N LEU A 174 -1.52 16.40 -11.77
CA LEU A 174 -1.17 16.14 -10.38
C LEU A 174 0.16 15.39 -10.27
N TYR A 175 0.33 14.30 -11.01
CA TYR A 175 1.56 13.50 -10.99
C TYR A 175 2.77 14.32 -11.45
N GLN A 176 2.64 15.10 -12.52
CA GLN A 176 3.71 15.98 -13.01
C GLN A 176 4.15 17.01 -11.95
N ARG A 177 3.20 17.65 -11.26
CA ARG A 177 3.52 18.59 -10.15
C ARG A 177 4.21 17.92 -8.97
N LEU A 178 4.04 16.61 -8.81
CA LEU A 178 4.70 15.82 -7.78
C LEU A 178 6.04 15.21 -8.24
N GLY A 179 6.53 15.59 -9.42
CA GLY A 179 7.83 15.17 -9.94
C GLY A 179 7.79 13.90 -10.80
N PHE A 180 6.60 13.38 -11.11
CA PHE A 180 6.50 12.26 -12.05
C PHE A 180 6.68 12.73 -13.50
N TYR A 181 7.44 11.97 -14.28
CA TYR A 181 7.59 12.16 -15.71
C TYR A 181 7.14 10.92 -16.47
N ARG A 182 6.67 11.10 -17.71
CA ARG A 182 6.21 9.99 -18.56
C ARG A 182 7.42 9.21 -19.08
N THR A 183 7.41 7.89 -18.91
CA THR A 183 8.46 6.99 -19.40
C THR A 183 8.00 6.11 -20.56
N LYS A 184 6.72 5.69 -20.57
CA LYS A 184 6.16 4.84 -21.64
C LYS A 184 4.71 5.20 -21.95
N THR A 185 4.27 4.87 -23.16
CA THR A 185 2.86 4.85 -23.56
C THR A 185 2.44 3.39 -23.75
N LEU A 186 1.32 3.01 -23.17
CA LEU A 186 0.75 1.66 -23.17
C LEU A 186 -0.64 1.73 -23.80
N TYR A 187 -1.09 0.63 -24.41
CA TYR A 187 -2.45 0.47 -24.92
C TYR A 187 -3.07 -0.75 -24.26
N LYS A 188 -4.24 -0.59 -23.66
CA LYS A 188 -4.94 -1.65 -22.95
C LYS A 188 -6.29 -1.88 -23.61
N PRO A 189 -6.64 -3.12 -24.01
CA PRO A 189 -7.99 -3.40 -24.46
C PRO A 189 -8.97 -3.19 -23.29
N ALA A 190 -10.17 -2.73 -23.59
CA ALA A 190 -11.29 -2.73 -22.66
C ALA A 190 -11.57 -4.19 -22.27
N ASP A 191 -11.65 -4.48 -20.98
CA ASP A 191 -12.10 -5.80 -20.52
C ASP A 191 -13.61 -5.92 -20.77
N ASP A 192 -14.05 -7.04 -21.36
CA ASP A 192 -15.48 -7.31 -21.57
C ASP A 192 -16.19 -7.45 -20.21
N PRO A 193 -17.22 -6.62 -19.93
CA PRO A 193 -17.92 -6.65 -18.65
C PRO A 193 -18.76 -7.92 -18.41
N SER A 194 -18.93 -8.76 -19.44
CA SER A 194 -19.65 -10.04 -19.40
C SER A 194 -18.78 -11.26 -19.07
N ALA A 195 -17.45 -11.09 -18.96
CA ALA A 195 -16.56 -12.17 -18.59
C ALA A 195 -16.56 -12.36 -17.06
N ASP A 196 -17.58 -13.03 -16.53
CA ASP A 196 -17.64 -13.58 -15.16
C ASP A 196 -16.66 -14.78 -14.96
N GLY A 197 -15.49 -14.71 -15.59
CA GLY A 197 -14.36 -15.59 -15.31
C GLY A 197 -13.54 -15.05 -14.13
N PRO A 198 -12.72 -15.88 -13.46
CA PRO A 198 -11.78 -15.37 -12.47
C PRO A 198 -10.94 -14.30 -13.14
N ALA A 199 -11.00 -13.06 -12.62
CA ALA A 199 -10.18 -11.95 -13.08
C ALA A 199 -8.74 -12.45 -13.13
N THR A 200 -8.21 -12.67 -14.34
CA THR A 200 -6.84 -13.19 -14.47
C THR A 200 -5.94 -12.06 -14.03
N ILE A 201 -5.32 -12.26 -12.87
CA ILE A 201 -4.58 -11.29 -12.06
C ILE A 201 -3.53 -10.51 -12.88
N ASP A 202 -3.05 -11.09 -14.00
CA ASP A 202 -2.15 -10.46 -14.97
C ASP A 202 -2.73 -9.24 -15.71
N ARG A 203 -4.03 -8.94 -15.58
CA ARG A 203 -4.72 -7.87 -16.32
C ARG A 203 -5.13 -6.64 -15.50
N LEU A 204 -4.97 -6.65 -14.18
CA LEU A 204 -5.07 -5.42 -13.37
C LEU A 204 -3.79 -4.58 -13.52
N PRO A 205 -3.68 -3.33 -13.02
CA PRO A 205 -2.47 -2.51 -13.17
C PRO A 205 -1.35 -3.05 -12.26
N LEU A 206 -0.97 -4.31 -12.47
CA LEU A 206 0.35 -4.81 -12.16
C LEU A 206 1.26 -4.26 -13.23
N GLY A 207 2.28 -3.51 -12.83
CA GLY A 207 3.26 -2.97 -13.76
C GLY A 207 3.73 -4.05 -14.74
N VAL A 208 3.61 -3.75 -16.03
CA VAL A 208 4.07 -4.52 -17.21
C VAL A 208 3.31 -5.84 -17.47
N PRO A 209 2.88 -6.10 -18.72
CA PRO A 209 2.29 -7.39 -19.10
C PRO A 209 3.31 -8.54 -19.07
N ALA A 210 2.84 -9.74 -18.74
CA ALA A 210 3.56 -11.01 -18.82
C ALA A 210 3.86 -11.49 -20.27
N SER A 211 3.97 -10.57 -21.24
CA SER A 211 4.11 -10.89 -22.67
C SER A 211 5.53 -10.72 -23.22
N GLN A 212 6.58 -10.81 -22.39
CA GLN A 212 7.98 -10.82 -22.84
C GLN A 212 8.75 -12.11 -22.53
N LEU A 213 8.06 -13.22 -22.25
CA LEU A 213 8.67 -14.54 -22.10
C LEU A 213 7.96 -15.58 -22.97
N ALA A 214 8.21 -15.53 -24.29
CA ALA A 214 7.95 -16.66 -25.17
C ALA A 214 8.74 -16.50 -26.49
N THR A 215 10.06 -16.55 -26.42
CA THR A 215 10.89 -17.02 -27.54
C THR A 215 12.23 -17.47 -26.97
N ASP A 216 12.26 -18.71 -26.50
CA ASP A 216 13.35 -19.67 -26.75
C ASP A 216 13.10 -20.94 -25.93
N ALA A 217 12.24 -21.80 -26.49
CA ALA A 217 12.23 -23.24 -26.21
C ALA A 217 11.41 -23.95 -27.30
N LYS A 218 11.93 -23.97 -28.53
CA LYS A 218 11.50 -24.91 -29.57
C LYS A 218 12.63 -25.89 -29.84
N ALA A 219 12.65 -26.96 -29.04
CA ALA A 219 13.21 -28.29 -29.26
C ALA A 219 13.11 -28.98 -27.88
N THR A 220 12.47 -30.12 -27.65
CA THR A 220 12.34 -31.30 -28.50
C THR A 220 11.19 -32.15 -27.95
N SER A 221 10.27 -32.57 -28.83
CA SER A 221 9.76 -33.95 -28.95
C SER A 221 9.33 -34.75 -27.69
N ARG A 222 8.01 -34.97 -27.59
CA ARG A 222 7.37 -36.31 -27.60
C ARG A 222 7.76 -37.31 -26.50
N ALA A 223 6.87 -37.52 -25.52
CA ALA A 223 6.36 -38.85 -25.16
C ALA A 223 5.28 -38.76 -24.07
N LYS A 224 4.16 -39.45 -24.30
CA LYS A 224 3.13 -39.76 -23.31
C LYS A 224 3.58 -40.92 -22.40
N ARG A 225 2.97 -40.98 -21.21
CA ARG A 225 2.62 -42.17 -20.37
C ARG A 225 3.41 -42.41 -19.08
N ASN A 226 2.63 -42.42 -17.99
CA ASN A 226 2.68 -43.21 -16.76
C ASN A 226 4.00 -43.90 -16.34
N VAL A 227 4.43 -43.62 -15.11
CA VAL A 227 4.89 -44.65 -14.16
C VAL A 227 4.40 -44.29 -12.75
N VAL A 228 3.68 -45.23 -12.17
CA VAL A 228 3.32 -45.36 -10.75
C VAL A 228 4.54 -45.90 -9.98
N ALA A 229 4.66 -45.52 -8.69
CA ALA A 229 5.62 -46.04 -7.68
C ALA A 229 7.09 -45.58 -7.90
N THR A 230 7.73 -44.87 -6.96
CA THR A 230 8.47 -45.43 -5.81
C THR A 230 9.02 -44.22 -5.03
N MET A 231 8.51 -43.81 -3.85
CA MET A 231 9.07 -43.99 -2.48
C MET A 231 8.28 -43.02 -1.59
N VAL A 232 7.31 -43.41 -0.76
CA VAL A 232 7.37 -44.11 0.54
C VAL A 232 8.14 -43.35 1.63
N SER A 233 7.37 -43.02 2.68
CA SER A 233 7.73 -42.78 4.08
C SER A 233 8.69 -41.64 4.43
N ALA A 234 8.12 -40.58 4.99
CA ALA A 234 8.33 -40.26 6.40
C ALA A 234 7.46 -39.05 6.75
N LEU A 235 6.37 -39.26 7.49
CA LEU A 235 5.76 -38.29 8.40
C LEU A 235 4.58 -38.98 9.09
N VAL A 236 4.86 -39.55 10.26
CA VAL A 236 4.03 -39.62 11.48
C VAL A 236 4.61 -40.72 12.39
N SER A 237 5.30 -40.30 13.45
CA SER A 237 5.31 -40.88 14.81
C SER A 237 6.58 -40.45 15.55
N GLY A 238 6.43 -39.81 16.71
CA GLY A 238 7.56 -39.49 17.57
C GLY A 238 7.30 -38.36 18.58
N MET A 239 6.20 -38.43 19.33
CA MET A 239 6.13 -37.75 20.64
C MET A 239 7.02 -38.52 21.63
N THR A 240 7.93 -37.84 22.34
CA THR A 240 7.99 -37.75 23.82
C THR A 240 9.32 -37.15 24.33
N VAL A 241 9.15 -36.09 25.14
CA VAL A 241 9.83 -35.71 26.41
C VAL A 241 11.31 -36.07 26.64
N ALA A 242 12.12 -35.05 26.95
CA ALA A 242 13.10 -35.07 28.03
C ALA A 242 13.45 -33.65 28.51
N GLU A 243 13.45 -33.47 29.83
CA GLU A 243 13.72 -32.26 30.60
C GLU A 243 15.22 -31.90 30.71
N THR A 244 15.45 -30.61 30.99
CA THR A 244 16.51 -29.97 31.82
C THR A 244 17.99 -30.34 31.67
N ALA A 245 18.82 -29.31 31.38
CA ALA A 245 20.03 -28.97 32.15
C ALA A 245 20.58 -27.59 31.74
N ALA A 246 20.51 -26.59 32.64
CA ALA A 246 21.41 -25.43 32.80
C ALA A 246 20.76 -24.43 33.77
N GLY A 247 21.35 -23.97 34.86
CA GLY A 247 22.61 -24.27 35.52
C GLY A 247 22.53 -23.74 36.95
N MET A 248 23.32 -24.33 37.85
CA MET A 248 23.52 -23.85 39.21
C MET A 248 25.02 -23.82 39.45
N ALA A 249 25.56 -22.62 39.69
CA ALA A 249 26.78 -22.41 40.44
C ALA A 249 26.56 -21.10 41.21
N ASP A 250 26.51 -21.26 42.52
CA ASP A 250 26.44 -20.23 43.55
C ASP A 250 27.74 -20.31 44.37
N CYS A 251 27.94 -19.34 45.26
CA CYS A 251 29.07 -19.10 46.18
C CYS A 251 30.19 -18.21 45.59
N ASP A 252 30.69 -17.14 46.23
CA ASP A 252 30.50 -16.70 47.61
C ASP A 252 30.94 -15.23 47.81
N GLU A 253 30.56 -14.71 48.98
CA GLU A 253 30.70 -13.41 49.65
C GLU A 253 31.97 -12.54 49.47
N SER A 254 31.82 -11.21 49.54
CA SER A 254 32.22 -10.38 50.71
C SER A 254 32.20 -8.84 50.44
N GLU A 255 31.57 -8.13 51.40
CA GLU A 255 31.90 -6.79 51.97
C GLU A 255 32.13 -5.58 51.02
N SER A 256 31.55 -4.38 51.16
CA SER A 256 31.15 -3.60 52.34
C SER A 256 30.52 -2.26 51.87
N GLU A 257 29.43 -1.82 52.51
CA GLU A 257 28.97 -0.41 52.57
C GLU A 257 29.71 0.33 53.73
N PRO A 258 29.53 1.65 54.02
CA PRO A 258 28.71 2.71 53.40
C PRO A 258 29.48 4.06 53.21
N VAL A 259 28.79 5.13 52.75
CA VAL A 259 28.66 6.45 53.43
C VAL A 259 28.49 7.67 52.49
N ALA A 260 27.48 8.47 52.87
CA ALA A 260 27.30 9.93 52.77
C ALA A 260 26.66 10.61 51.54
N THR A 261 25.54 11.26 51.89
CA THR A 261 24.64 12.23 51.23
C THR A 261 25.24 13.67 51.14
N PRO A 262 24.54 14.64 50.48
CA PRO A 262 25.09 15.85 49.80
C PRO A 262 25.08 17.11 50.70
N PRO A 263 25.40 18.36 50.21
CA PRO A 263 24.39 19.23 49.55
C PRO A 263 24.88 20.41 48.64
N ALA A 264 23.90 21.03 47.97
CA ALA A 264 23.66 22.48 47.71
C ALA A 264 24.69 23.40 46.98
N ALA A 265 24.21 24.16 45.99
CA ALA A 265 23.78 25.57 46.13
C ALA A 265 23.83 26.37 44.79
N ALA A 266 22.78 27.16 44.56
CA ALA A 266 22.73 28.24 43.56
C ALA A 266 23.56 29.47 44.01
N PRO A 267 23.75 30.48 43.12
CA PRO A 267 23.06 31.73 43.43
C PRO A 267 22.47 32.50 42.23
N LEU A 268 21.46 33.30 42.59
CA LEU A 268 20.84 34.43 41.88
C LEU A 268 21.78 35.66 41.80
N ILE A 269 21.78 36.40 40.69
CA ILE A 269 22.14 37.85 40.57
C ILE A 269 21.33 38.40 39.36
N THR A 270 20.16 39.03 39.55
CA THR A 270 19.84 40.48 39.65
C THR A 270 20.16 41.36 38.43
N SER A 271 19.09 41.98 37.89
CA SER A 271 18.98 43.15 36.97
C SER A 271 19.46 44.48 37.63
N PRO A 272 19.43 45.70 37.03
CA PRO A 272 18.70 46.20 35.85
C PRO A 272 19.42 47.23 34.90
N THR A 273 18.60 47.74 33.97
CA THR A 273 18.63 48.81 32.93
C THR A 273 19.60 50.01 33.08
N PRO A 274 19.82 50.77 31.98
CA PRO A 274 18.96 51.94 31.67
C PRO A 274 18.18 51.82 30.34
#